data_AF-A0A6S6XGT2-F1
#
_entry.id   AF-A0A6S6XGT2-F1
#
_cell.length_a   1.000
_cell.length_b   1.000
_cell.length_c   1.000
_cell.angle_alpha   90.00
_cell.angle_beta   90.00
_cell.angle_gamma   90.00
#
_symmetry.space_group_name_H-M   'P 1'
#
loop_
_entity.id
_entity.type
_entity.pdbx_description
1 polymer ?
#
loop_
_entity_poly.entity_id
_entity_poly.type
_entity_poly.pdbx_seq_one_letter_code
_entity_poly.pdbx_strand_id
1 'polypeptide(L)'
;MKKSILSKIDENIFSFLPQQKRYNSRNYPEDFEQCKEWLSPAAQQLSGSDNAFQEAFAQELLDCYFSYFQEIGLKLKGISFYDRRFWIGMYVLPALQSFGPEGISAANHFIRLWNEAQPKNKMGLVTYEAIIGGFDRGLYSIFFRKKK
;
A
#
# COMPACT_ATOMS: atom_id res chain seq x y z
N MET A 1 23.18 3.13 16.64
CA MET A 1 22.25 2.80 15.54
C MET A 1 20.83 3.01 16.04
N LYS A 2 20.05 3.91 15.44
CA LYS A 2 18.60 3.97 15.70
C LYS A 2 17.99 2.66 15.19
N LYS A 3 17.14 2.01 16.00
CA LYS A 3 16.36 0.85 15.54
C LYS A 3 15.38 1.33 14.48
N SER A 4 15.29 0.60 13.36
CA SER A 4 14.33 0.86 12.28
C SER A 4 12.90 0.78 12.83
N ILE A 5 12.04 1.72 12.42
CA ILE A 5 10.62 1.76 12.81
C ILE A 5 9.92 0.51 12.27
N LEU A 6 10.35 0.05 11.09
CA LEU A 6 9.80 -1.13 10.40
C LEU A 6 10.50 -2.44 10.73
N SER A 7 11.37 -2.48 11.75
CA SER A 7 12.19 -3.66 12.09
C SER A 7 11.42 -4.96 12.41
N LYS A 8 10.09 -4.91 12.48
CA LYS A 8 9.20 -6.07 12.70
C LYS A 8 8.22 -6.32 11.57
N ILE A 9 8.25 -5.53 10.50
CA ILE A 9 7.35 -5.72 9.36
C ILE A 9 7.64 -7.06 8.67
N ASP A 10 6.60 -7.72 8.17
CA ASP A 10 6.80 -8.89 7.32
C ASP A 10 7.18 -8.43 5.90
N GLU A 11 8.36 -8.85 5.43
CA GLU A 11 8.92 -8.46 4.12
C GLU A 11 8.06 -8.90 2.93
N ASN A 12 7.16 -9.87 3.13
CA ASN A 12 6.18 -10.28 2.12
C ASN A 12 5.36 -9.09 1.60
N ILE A 13 5.15 -8.06 2.42
CA ILE A 13 4.41 -6.85 2.02
C ILE A 13 5.01 -6.16 0.78
N PHE A 14 6.34 -6.22 0.60
CA PHE A 14 7.03 -5.55 -0.50
C PHE A 14 6.99 -6.36 -1.80
N SER A 15 7.03 -7.69 -1.66
CA SER A 15 7.10 -8.60 -2.80
C SER A 15 5.74 -9.08 -3.30
N PHE A 16 4.72 -9.07 -2.43
CA PHE A 16 3.41 -9.63 -2.73
C PHE A 16 2.72 -8.91 -3.88
N LEU A 17 2.26 -9.74 -4.81
CA LEU A 17 1.39 -9.37 -5.91
C LEU A 17 0.33 -10.48 -6.00
N PRO A 18 -0.94 -10.19 -5.69
CA PRO A 18 -2.01 -11.16 -5.85
C PRO A 18 -1.99 -11.68 -7.28
N GLN A 19 -2.28 -12.97 -7.46
CA GLN A 19 -2.46 -13.51 -8.79
C GLN A 19 -3.57 -12.72 -9.49
N GLN A 20 -3.20 -11.90 -10.49
CA GLN A 20 -4.04 -10.88 -11.13
C GLN A 20 -5.38 -11.37 -11.69
N LYS A 21 -5.61 -12.68 -11.72
CA LYS A 21 -6.78 -13.31 -12.33
C LYS A 21 -8.05 -13.22 -11.47
N ARG A 22 -8.02 -12.75 -10.22
CA ARG A 22 -9.18 -12.83 -9.32
C ARG A 22 -9.41 -11.64 -8.38
N TYR A 23 -9.15 -10.41 -8.83
CA TYR A 23 -9.59 -9.22 -8.10
C TYR A 23 -11.12 -9.09 -8.16
N ASN A 24 -11.79 -9.43 -7.07
CA ASN A 24 -13.23 -9.30 -6.90
C ASN A 24 -13.56 -9.10 -5.42
N SER A 25 -14.80 -8.71 -5.12
CA SER A 25 -15.27 -8.45 -3.74
C SER A 25 -15.20 -9.69 -2.83
N ARG A 26 -15.07 -10.90 -3.38
CA ARG A 26 -14.98 -12.13 -2.60
C ARG A 26 -13.58 -12.39 -2.05
N ASN A 27 -12.54 -12.15 -2.84
CA ASN A 27 -11.16 -12.47 -2.44
C ASN A 27 -10.41 -11.28 -1.84
N TYR A 28 -10.81 -10.06 -2.21
CA TYR A 28 -10.17 -8.84 -1.71
C TYR A 28 -10.13 -8.75 -0.17
N PRO A 29 -11.19 -9.08 0.58
CA PRO A 29 -11.13 -9.05 2.05
C PRO A 29 -10.04 -9.93 2.66
N GLU A 30 -9.81 -11.13 2.10
CA GLU A 30 -8.81 -12.07 2.60
C GLU A 30 -7.39 -11.54 2.38
N ASP A 31 -7.08 -11.08 1.16
CA ASP A 31 -5.79 -10.46 0.83
C ASP A 31 -5.56 -9.17 1.63
N PHE A 32 -6.63 -8.42 1.94
CA PHE A 32 -6.58 -7.22 2.76
C PHE A 32 -6.24 -7.52 4.22
N GLU A 33 -6.90 -8.51 4.84
CA GLU A 33 -6.58 -8.94 6.20
C GLU A 33 -5.15 -9.48 6.30
N GLN A 34 -4.70 -10.26 5.30
CA GLN A 34 -3.31 -10.71 5.24
C GLN A 34 -2.31 -9.54 5.17
N CYS A 35 -2.63 -8.50 4.38
CA CYS A 35 -1.81 -7.29 4.31
C CYS A 35 -1.76 -6.53 5.65
N LYS A 36 -2.89 -6.47 6.38
CA LYS A 36 -2.93 -5.91 7.74
C LYS A 36 -2.05 -6.70 8.70
N GLU A 37 -2.07 -8.02 8.64
CA GLU A 37 -1.21 -8.86 9.47
C GLU A 37 0.27 -8.59 9.24
N TRP A 38 0.69 -8.44 7.98
CA TRP A 38 2.08 -8.10 7.65
C TRP A 38 2.51 -6.71 8.16
N LEU A 39 1.58 -5.74 8.16
CA LEU A 39 1.83 -4.39 8.67
C LEU A 39 1.79 -4.31 10.20
N SER A 40 0.94 -5.12 10.84
CA SER A 40 0.57 -4.97 12.26
C SER A 40 1.76 -4.83 13.20
N PRO A 41 2.84 -5.64 13.12
CA PRO A 41 3.94 -5.55 14.08
C PRO A 41 4.65 -4.19 14.08
N ALA A 42 4.67 -3.51 12.93
CA ALA A 42 5.23 -2.18 12.80
C ALA A 42 4.18 -1.10 13.07
N ALA A 43 2.99 -1.23 12.49
CA ALA A 43 1.92 -0.24 12.52
C ALA A 43 1.31 -0.04 13.92
N GLN A 44 1.39 -1.03 14.82
CA GLN A 44 1.00 -0.88 16.23
C GLN A 44 1.74 0.27 16.95
N GLN A 45 2.95 0.62 16.50
CA GLN A 45 3.72 1.73 17.08
C GLN A 45 3.13 3.11 16.74
N LEU A 46 2.18 3.21 15.81
CA LEU A 46 1.53 4.46 15.45
C LEU A 46 0.53 4.92 16.52
N SER A 47 0.00 4.01 17.33
CA SER A 47 -1.00 4.33 18.35
C SER A 47 -0.42 5.31 19.38
N GLY A 48 -1.00 6.51 19.50
CA GLY A 48 -0.53 7.56 20.41
C GLY A 48 0.78 8.24 19.99
N SER A 49 1.26 7.98 18.76
CA SER A 49 2.44 8.63 18.21
C SER A 49 2.15 10.05 17.73
N ASP A 50 3.19 10.90 17.68
CA ASP A 50 3.07 12.24 17.13
C ASP A 50 3.15 12.27 15.59
N ASN A 51 2.88 13.43 14.99
CA ASN A 51 2.86 13.57 13.54
C ASN A 51 4.25 13.34 12.90
N ALA A 52 5.34 13.67 13.60
CA ALA A 52 6.70 13.48 13.11
C ALA A 52 7.06 12.00 13.03
N PHE A 53 6.63 11.20 14.00
CA PHE A 53 6.77 9.75 13.97
C PHE A 53 5.94 9.12 12.84
N GLN A 54 4.70 9.57 12.64
CA GLN A 54 3.84 9.11 11.54
C GLN A 54 4.45 9.40 10.17
N GLU A 55 5.06 10.58 9.99
CA GLU A 55 5.79 10.94 8.77
C GLU A 55 7.05 10.09 8.59
N ALA A 56 7.83 9.89 9.66
CA ALA A 56 9.02 9.05 9.62
C ALA A 56 8.69 7.58 9.29
N PHE A 57 7.59 7.04 9.84
CA PHE A 57 7.06 5.73 9.49
C PHE A 57 6.75 5.65 7.99
N ALA A 58 6.03 6.65 7.47
CA ALA A 58 5.64 6.70 6.07
C ALA A 58 6.85 6.79 5.12
N GLN A 59 7.85 7.60 5.49
CA GLN A 59 9.11 7.72 4.74
C GLN A 59 9.87 6.40 4.73
N GLU A 60 10.06 5.75 5.89
CA GLU A 60 10.77 4.48 5.97
C GLU A 60 10.06 3.39 5.16
N LEU A 61 8.71 3.37 5.18
CA LEU A 61 7.93 2.42 4.38
C LEU A 61 8.10 2.67 2.87
N LEU A 62 8.09 3.92 2.45
CA LEU A 62 8.33 4.30 1.05
C LEU A 62 9.73 3.89 0.59
N ASP A 63 10.74 4.14 1.43
CA ASP A 63 12.13 3.80 1.15
C ASP A 63 12.33 2.29 1.01
N CYS A 64 11.67 1.48 1.85
CA CYS A 64 11.67 0.02 1.70
C CYS A 64 11.05 -0.43 0.37
N TYR A 65 9.94 0.17 -0.07
CA TYR A 65 9.35 -0.14 -1.39
C TYR A 65 10.29 0.21 -2.53
N PHE A 66 10.90 1.40 -2.52
CA PHE A 66 11.83 1.79 -3.58
C PHE A 66 13.12 0.96 -3.56
N SER A 67 13.62 0.60 -2.38
CA SER A 67 14.77 -0.30 -2.25
C SER A 67 14.44 -1.66 -2.85
N TYR A 68 13.28 -2.25 -2.50
CA TYR A 68 12.82 -3.50 -3.08
C TYR A 68 12.65 -3.40 -4.61
N PHE A 69 12.09 -2.30 -5.12
CA PHE A 69 11.95 -2.08 -6.56
C PHE A 69 13.31 -2.07 -7.26
N GLN A 70 14.32 -1.44 -6.65
CA GLN A 70 15.67 -1.42 -7.16
C GLN A 70 16.30 -2.83 -7.15
N GLU A 71 16.14 -3.58 -6.06
CA GLU A 71 16.67 -4.94 -5.90
C GLU A 71 16.16 -5.89 -6.98
N ILE A 72 14.87 -5.81 -7.32
CA ILE A 72 14.28 -6.65 -8.38
C ILE A 72 14.49 -6.08 -9.80
N GLY A 73 15.24 -4.97 -9.94
CA GLY A 73 15.47 -4.31 -11.22
C GLY A 73 14.20 -3.71 -11.86
N LEU A 74 13.21 -3.34 -11.05
CA LEU A 74 11.96 -2.76 -11.53
C LEU A 74 12.20 -1.34 -12.06
N LYS A 75 11.88 -1.13 -13.33
CA LYS A 75 11.83 0.21 -13.90
C LYS A 75 10.60 0.94 -13.36
N LEU A 76 10.74 2.19 -12.92
CA LEU A 76 9.64 3.04 -12.41
C LEU A 76 8.71 3.56 -13.53
N LYS A 77 8.34 2.67 -14.45
CA LYS A 77 7.46 2.89 -15.60
C LYS A 77 6.97 1.55 -16.14
N GLY A 78 5.84 1.57 -16.84
CA GLY A 78 5.28 0.39 -17.49
C GLY A 78 4.45 -0.48 -16.54
N ILE A 79 3.88 -1.56 -17.09
CA ILE A 79 2.80 -2.34 -16.48
C ILE A 79 3.21 -2.88 -15.10
N SER A 80 4.38 -3.48 -14.97
CA SER A 80 4.85 -4.05 -13.70
C SER A 80 4.97 -3.03 -12.57
N PHE A 81 5.32 -1.78 -12.89
CA PHE A 81 5.34 -0.70 -11.91
C PHE A 81 3.92 -0.24 -11.55
N TYR A 82 3.03 -0.14 -12.55
CA TYR A 82 1.62 0.20 -12.31
C TYR A 82 0.93 -0.85 -11.44
N ASP A 83 1.21 -2.14 -11.65
CA ASP A 83 0.64 -3.22 -10.84
C ASP A 83 1.05 -3.11 -9.37
N ARG A 84 2.33 -2.81 -9.10
CA ARG A 84 2.83 -2.62 -7.72
C ARG A 84 2.28 -1.35 -7.07
N ARG A 85 2.24 -0.25 -7.80
CA ARG A 85 1.60 0.99 -7.36
C ARG A 85 0.12 0.76 -7.05
N PHE A 86 -0.58 0.02 -7.89
CA PHE A 86 -1.99 -0.34 -7.69
C PHE A 86 -2.15 -1.20 -6.44
N TRP A 87 -1.29 -2.20 -6.24
CA TRP A 87 -1.26 -3.01 -5.01
C TRP A 87 -1.11 -2.15 -3.74
N ILE A 88 -0.11 -1.24 -3.72
CA ILE A 88 0.09 -0.33 -2.59
C ILE A 88 -1.17 0.49 -2.32
N GLY A 89 -1.74 1.11 -3.36
CA GLY A 89 -2.93 1.94 -3.22
C GLY A 89 -4.19 1.17 -2.78
N MET A 90 -4.31 -0.10 -3.15
CA MET A 90 -5.51 -0.91 -2.89
C MET A 90 -5.46 -1.70 -1.60
N TYR A 91 -4.27 -1.98 -1.06
CA TYR A 91 -4.13 -2.85 0.11
C TYR A 91 -3.34 -2.20 1.22
N VAL A 92 -2.12 -1.75 0.90
CA VAL A 92 -1.20 -1.23 1.92
C VAL A 92 -1.72 0.06 2.55
N LEU A 93 -2.19 1.02 1.73
CA LEU A 93 -2.74 2.27 2.25
C LEU A 93 -4.04 2.05 3.05
N PRO A 94 -5.05 1.32 2.53
CA PRO A 94 -6.23 0.98 3.31
C PRO A 94 -5.90 0.21 4.60
N ALA A 95 -4.92 -0.70 4.57
CA ALA A 95 -4.53 -1.47 5.74
C ALA A 95 -3.90 -0.56 6.80
N LEU A 96 -3.05 0.38 6.39
CA LEU A 96 -2.48 1.38 7.28
C LEU A 96 -3.55 2.26 7.92
N GLN A 97 -4.58 2.66 7.16
CA GLN A 97 -5.73 3.42 7.68
C GLN A 97 -6.52 2.66 8.75
N SER A 98 -6.51 1.32 8.74
CA SER A 98 -7.23 0.50 9.73
C SER A 98 -6.65 0.57 11.15
N PHE A 99 -5.45 1.15 11.32
CA PHE A 99 -4.80 1.35 12.62
C PHE A 99 -5.18 2.68 13.30
N GLY A 100 -6.30 3.29 12.91
CA GLY A 100 -6.84 4.50 13.55
C GLY A 100 -6.36 5.81 12.93
N PRO A 101 -6.62 6.96 13.60
CA PRO A 101 -6.30 8.29 13.08
C PRO A 101 -4.82 8.48 12.71
N GLU A 102 -3.91 7.93 13.51
CA GLU A 102 -2.46 7.98 13.28
C GLU A 102 -2.07 7.13 12.06
N GLY A 103 -2.73 6.00 11.85
CA GLY A 103 -2.61 5.19 10.63
C GLY A 103 -3.07 5.94 9.38
N ILE A 104 -4.20 6.65 9.46
CA ILE A 104 -4.68 7.52 8.38
C ILE A 104 -3.67 8.64 8.08
N SER A 105 -3.11 9.26 9.12
CA SER A 105 -2.08 10.30 8.98
C SER A 105 -0.82 9.77 8.30
N ALA A 106 -0.32 8.60 8.72
CA ALA A 106 0.81 7.94 8.08
C ALA A 106 0.54 7.59 6.61
N ALA A 107 -0.67 7.12 6.27
CA ALA A 107 -1.07 6.86 4.88
C ALA A 107 -1.08 8.15 4.03
N ASN A 108 -1.55 9.27 4.58
CA ASN A 108 -1.54 10.56 3.91
C ASN A 108 -0.11 11.07 3.67
N HIS A 109 0.77 10.94 4.67
CA HIS A 109 2.19 11.24 4.51
C HIS A 109 2.82 10.40 3.42
N PHE A 110 2.55 9.09 3.39
CA PHE A 110 3.04 8.19 2.34
C PHE A 110 2.60 8.65 0.94
N ILE A 111 1.32 8.99 0.77
CA ILE A 111 0.80 9.47 -0.53
C ILE A 111 1.50 10.77 -0.94
N ARG A 112 1.68 11.72 -0.01
CA ARG A 112 2.37 12.97 -0.29
C ARG A 112 3.79 12.70 -0.78
N LEU A 113 4.57 11.93 -0.02
CA LEU A 113 5.96 11.59 -0.33
C LEU A 113 6.08 10.83 -1.66
N TRP A 114 5.19 9.86 -1.91
CA TRP A 114 5.12 9.18 -3.20
C TRP A 114 4.85 10.16 -4.34
N ASN A 115 3.89 11.08 -4.17
CA ASN A 115 3.49 12.01 -5.23
C ASN A 115 4.56 13.05 -5.54
N GLU A 116 5.37 13.42 -4.55
CA GLU A 116 6.59 14.22 -4.71
C GLU A 116 7.66 13.44 -5.49
N ALA A 117 7.90 12.17 -5.14
CA ALA A 117 8.88 11.32 -5.82
C ALA A 117 8.44 10.88 -7.23
N GLN A 118 7.14 10.73 -7.48
CA GLN A 118 6.54 10.16 -8.70
C GLN A 118 5.45 11.08 -9.29
N PRO A 119 5.79 12.30 -9.74
CA PRO A 119 4.80 13.32 -10.14
C PRO A 119 3.95 12.92 -11.36
N LYS A 120 4.43 12.00 -12.20
CA LYS A 120 3.70 11.45 -13.36
C LYS A 120 2.81 10.25 -13.00
N ASN A 121 3.01 9.65 -11.83
CA ASN A 121 2.31 8.47 -11.36
C ASN A 121 1.80 8.73 -9.94
N LYS A 122 0.88 9.70 -9.80
CA LYS A 122 0.35 10.17 -8.50
C LYS A 122 -0.69 9.23 -7.91
N MET A 123 -0.57 8.85 -6.65
CA MET A 123 -1.58 8.09 -5.91
C MET A 123 -2.62 9.01 -5.30
N GLY A 124 -3.84 8.49 -5.18
CA GLY A 124 -4.89 9.07 -4.35
C GLY A 124 -5.13 8.18 -3.14
N LEU A 125 -5.76 8.74 -2.12
CA LEU A 125 -6.27 7.98 -0.99
C LEU A 125 -7.53 7.23 -1.41
N VAL A 126 -7.59 5.94 -1.09
CA VAL A 126 -8.77 5.10 -1.28
C VAL A 126 -8.96 4.29 0.00
N THR A 127 -10.20 4.13 0.47
CA THR A 127 -10.50 3.32 1.67
C THR A 127 -10.92 1.91 1.30
N TYR A 128 -10.89 0.99 2.26
CA TYR A 128 -11.39 -0.37 2.11
C TYR A 128 -12.84 -0.40 1.62
N GLU A 129 -13.72 0.42 2.20
CA GLU A 129 -15.15 0.49 1.87
C GLU A 129 -15.37 0.98 0.43
N ALA A 130 -14.58 1.96 0.00
CA ALA A 130 -14.63 2.47 -1.36
C ALA A 130 -14.20 1.40 -2.38
N ILE A 131 -13.25 0.55 -2.00
CA ILE A 131 -12.77 -0.56 -2.83
C ILE A 131 -13.83 -1.66 -2.96
N ILE A 132 -14.35 -2.14 -1.83
CA ILE A 132 -15.45 -3.13 -1.80
C ILE A 132 -16.64 -2.63 -2.60
N GLY A 133 -17.11 -1.41 -2.32
CA GLY A 133 -18.25 -0.83 -3.04
C GLY A 133 -17.98 -0.64 -4.53
N GLY A 134 -16.73 -0.40 -4.92
CA GLY A 134 -16.35 -0.33 -6.34
C GLY A 134 -16.33 -1.68 -7.03
N PHE A 135 -16.02 -2.79 -6.33
CA PHE A 135 -16.16 -4.13 -6.88
C PHE A 135 -17.62 -4.48 -7.13
N ASP A 136 -18.51 -4.18 -6.18
CA ASP A 136 -19.94 -4.47 -6.30
C ASP A 136 -20.61 -3.67 -7.43
N ARG A 137 -20.11 -2.45 -7.70
CA ARG A 137 -20.52 -1.61 -8.82
C ARG A 137 -19.84 -1.95 -10.15
N GLY A 138 -18.94 -2.93 -10.17
CA GLY A 138 -18.17 -3.32 -11.37
C GLY A 138 -17.16 -2.28 -11.85
N LEU A 139 -16.81 -1.28 -11.04
CA LEU A 139 -15.90 -0.18 -11.41
C LEU A 139 -14.45 -0.65 -11.59
N TYR A 140 -14.05 -1.70 -10.87
CA TYR A 140 -12.73 -2.32 -11.03
C TYR A 140 -12.69 -3.42 -12.11
N SER A 141 -13.83 -3.79 -12.71
CA SER A 141 -13.86 -4.75 -13.83
C SER A 141 -13.20 -4.20 -15.11
N ILE A 142 -13.00 -2.88 -15.18
CA ILE A 142 -12.50 -2.17 -16.36
C ILE A 142 -10.96 -2.24 -16.46
N PHE A 143 -10.25 -2.31 -15.33
CA PHE A 143 -8.78 -2.41 -15.32
C PHE A 143 -8.24 -3.79 -15.76
N PHE A 144 -9.08 -4.83 -15.74
CA PHE A 144 -8.68 -6.21 -16.01
C PHE A 144 -9.35 -6.83 -17.25
N ARG A 145 -10.08 -6.04 -18.05
CA ARG A 145 -10.53 -6.52 -19.36
C ARG A 145 -9.31 -6.72 -20.26
N LYS A 146 -8.84 -7.97 -20.36
CA LYS A 146 -8.05 -8.42 -21.51
C LYS A 146 -8.76 -7.92 -22.76
N LYS A 147 -8.12 -7.03 -23.51
CA LYS A 147 -8.44 -6.89 -24.93
C LYS A 147 -8.30 -8.30 -25.52
N LYS A 148 -9.44 -8.87 -25.91
CA LYS A 148 -9.45 -10.06 -26.78
C LYS A 148 -8.84 -9.68 -28.12
#